data_AF-A0A2H3BNQ0-F1
#
_entry.id   AF-A0A2H3BNQ0-F1
#
_cell.length_a   1.000
_cell.length_b   1.000
_cell.length_c   1.000
_cell.angle_alpha   90.00
_cell.angle_beta   90.00
_cell.angle_gamma   90.00
#
_symmetry.space_group_name_H-M   'P 1'
#
loop_
_entity.id
_entity.type
_entity.pdbx_description
1 polymer ?
#
loop_
_entity_poly.entity_id
_entity_poly.type
_entity_poly.pdbx_seq_one_letter_code
_entity_poly.pdbx_strand_id
1 'polypeptide(L)' 'NPGAFHGKRKEFLLAEHDGYRKAMQEDRVAKQLADITCRFFKRFAISLPDDIEPTKEELSYVDD' A
#
# COMPACT_ATOMS: atom_id res chain seq x y z
N ASN A 1 7.33 -15.55 -9.81
CA ASN A 1 7.21 -14.13 -10.22
C ASN A 1 7.60 -13.29 -9.00
N PRO A 2 8.80 -12.67 -8.95
CA PRO A 2 9.29 -11.99 -7.74
C PRO A 2 8.49 -10.74 -7.33
N GLY A 3 7.52 -10.30 -8.14
CA GLY A 3 6.66 -9.14 -7.88
C GLY A 3 7.36 -7.83 -8.27
N ALA A 4 6.57 -6.84 -8.67
CA ALA A 4 7.09 -5.53 -9.09
C ALA A 4 7.43 -4.62 -7.88
N PHE A 5 6.81 -4.84 -6.72
CA PHE A 5 7.01 -4.01 -5.54
C PHE A 5 8.23 -4.45 -4.71
N HIS A 6 9.05 -3.47 -4.34
CA HIS A 6 10.18 -3.62 -3.42
C HIS A 6 10.18 -2.51 -2.35
N GLY A 7 11.10 -2.60 -1.39
CA GLY A 7 11.29 -1.59 -0.34
C GLY A 7 10.01 -1.22 0.40
N LYS A 8 9.82 0.08 0.65
CA LYS A 8 8.67 0.63 1.39
C LYS A 8 7.30 0.25 0.81
N ARG A 9 7.16 0.16 -0.52
CA ARG A 9 5.89 -0.27 -1.15
C ARG A 9 5.56 -1.71 -0.80
N LYS A 10 6.56 -2.60 -0.83
CA LYS A 10 6.38 -4.01 -0.44
C LYS A 10 6.09 -4.15 1.04
N GLU A 11 6.81 -3.43 1.91
CA GLU A 11 6.58 -3.42 3.35
C GLU A 11 5.15 -3.01 3.69
N PHE A 12 4.65 -1.95 3.04
CA PHE A 12 3.26 -1.50 3.20
C PHE A 12 2.25 -2.58 2.81
N LEU A 13 2.38 -3.16 1.62
CA LEU A 13 1.43 -4.19 1.15
C LEU A 13 1.46 -5.46 2.01
N LEU A 14 2.62 -5.82 2.56
CA LEU A 14 2.73 -6.94 3.50
C LEU A 14 2.04 -6.63 4.84
N ALA A 15 2.11 -5.40 5.34
CA ALA A 15 1.40 -4.99 6.55
C ALA A 15 -0.13 -5.03 6.38
N GLU A 16 -0.62 -4.76 5.17
CA GLU A 16 -2.06 -4.81 4.85
C GLU A 16 -2.61 -6.23 4.65
N HIS A 17 -1.73 -7.23 4.53
CA HIS A 17 -2.10 -8.60 4.17
C HIS A 17 -3.06 -9.25 5.17
N ASP A 18 -2.86 -9.05 6.47
CA ASP A 18 -3.74 -9.61 7.50
C ASP A 18 -5.12 -8.95 7.48
N GLY A 19 -5.18 -7.63 7.27
CA GLY A 19 -6.44 -6.89 7.10
C GLY A 19 -7.21 -7.35 5.87
N TYR A 20 -6.52 -7.58 4.75
CA TYR A 20 -7.09 -8.17 3.54
C TYR A 20 -7.62 -9.59 3.77
N ARG A 21 -6.84 -10.45 4.45
CA ARG A 21 -7.27 -11.82 4.78
C ARG A 21 -8.53 -11.84 5.64
N LYS A 22 -8.60 -10.97 6.65
CA LYS A 22 -9.81 -10.83 7.48
C LYS A 22 -11.01 -10.35 6.65
N ALA A 23 -10.79 -9.37 5.77
CA ALA A 23 -11.84 -8.87 4.89
C ALA A 23 -12.40 -9.93 3.93
N MET A 24 -11.59 -10.91 3.51
CA MET A 24 -12.03 -12.05 2.70
C MET A 24 -12.97 -12.98 3.45
N GLN A 25 -12.75 -13.16 4.76
CA GLN A 25 -13.63 -13.98 5.59
C GLN A 25 -14.96 -13.29 5.91
N GLU A 26 -14.97 -11.96 5.87
CA GLU A 26 -16.11 -11.10 6.22
C GLU A 26 -16.88 -10.55 5.00
N ASP A 27 -16.57 -11.03 3.78
CA ASP A 27 -17.17 -10.56 2.50
C ASP A 27 -17.11 -9.04 2.27
N ARG A 28 -16.09 -8.38 2.83
CA ARG A 28 -15.88 -6.91 2.78
C ARG A 28 -14.62 -6.52 1.99
N VAL A 29 -14.19 -7.38 1.07
CA VAL A 29 -12.92 -7.22 0.34
C VAL A 29 -12.89 -5.96 -0.51
N ALA A 30 -13.98 -5.64 -1.20
CA ALA A 30 -14.04 -4.44 -2.04
C ALA A 30 -13.76 -3.17 -1.21
N LYS A 31 -14.32 -3.10 0.01
CA LYS A 31 -14.09 -1.99 0.93
C LYS A 31 -12.64 -1.95 1.41
N GLN A 32 -12.10 -3.10 1.83
CA GLN A 32 -10.71 -3.18 2.29
C GLN A 32 -9.73 -2.81 1.18
N LEU A 33 -9.98 -3.24 -0.06
CA LEU A 33 -9.17 -2.87 -1.21
C LEU A 33 -9.23 -1.37 -1.47
N ALA A 34 -10.41 -0.75 -1.46
CA ALA A 34 -10.54 0.69 -1.63
C ALA A 34 -9.74 1.46 -0.55
N ASP A 35 -9.82 1.02 0.71
CA ASP A 35 -9.07 1.63 1.82
C ASP A 35 -7.55 1.47 1.66
N ILE A 36 -7.08 0.29 1.23
CA ILE A 36 -5.66 0.03 0.94
C ILE A 36 -5.19 0.90 -0.23
N THR A 37 -5.95 0.96 -1.33
CA THR A 37 -5.62 1.74 -2.52
C THR A 37 -5.56 3.22 -2.21
N CYS A 38 -6.51 3.76 -1.44
CA CYS A 38 -6.51 5.15 -1.00
C CYS A 38 -5.28 5.48 -0.15
N ARG A 39 -4.95 4.65 0.85
CA ARG A 39 -3.76 4.87 1.69
C ARG A 39 -2.46 4.70 0.90
N PHE A 40 -2.41 3.73 -0.01
CA PHE A 40 -1.27 3.52 -0.89
C PHE A 40 -0.99 4.76 -1.74
N PHE A 41 -1.98 5.30 -2.46
CA PHE A 41 -1.78 6.47 -3.32
C PHE A 41 -1.61 7.79 -2.57
N LYS A 42 -2.09 7.87 -1.32
CA LYS A 42 -1.72 8.98 -0.44
C LYS A 42 -0.22 8.91 -0.11
N ARG A 43 0.29 7.73 0.25
CA ARG A 43 1.67 7.51 0.74
C ARG A 43 2.72 7.38 -0.35
N PHE A 44 2.35 6.91 -1.53
CA PHE A 44 3.23 6.70 -2.66
C PHE A 44 2.70 7.53 -3.84
N ALA A 45 3.41 8.62 -4.16
CA ALA A 45 3.04 9.48 -5.27
C ALA A 45 2.97 8.67 -6.58
N ILE A 46 1.87 8.81 -7.32
CA ILE A 46 1.67 8.14 -8.63
C ILE A 46 2.69 8.61 -9.66
N SER A 47 3.22 9.83 -9.48
CA SER A 47 4.28 10.39 -10.31
C SER A 47 5.66 9.77 -10.05
N LEU A 48 5.84 9.04 -8.94
CA LEU A 48 7.09 8.37 -8.61
C LEU A 48 7.08 6.96 -9.22
N PRO A 49 8.02 6.63 -10.12
CA PRO A 49 8.15 5.29 -10.68
C PRO A 49 8.20 4.20 -9.61
N ASP A 50 7.64 3.03 -9.93
CA ASP A 50 7.57 1.89 -9.01
C ASP A 50 8.94 1.36 -8.60
N ASP A 51 9.94 1.52 -9.48
CA ASP A 51 11.33 1.11 -9.32
C ASP A 51 12.18 2.06 -8.45
N ILE A 52 11.64 3.24 -8.11
CA ILE A 52 12.31 4.23 -7.27
C ILE A 52 11.70 4.22 -5.87
N GLU A 53 12.52 3.99 -4.85
CA GLU A 53 12.08 4.00 -3.46
C GLU A 53 11.83 5.46 -3.00
N PRO A 54 10.63 5.77 -2.45
CA PRO A 54 10.34 7.10 -1.94
C PRO A 54 11.25 7.47 -0.77
N THR A 55 11.63 8.74 -0.67
CA THR A 55 12.41 9.23 0.46
C THR A 55 11.57 9.31 1.73
N LYS A 56 12.23 9.49 2.89
CA LYS A 56 11.53 9.63 4.17
C LYS A 56 10.65 10.89 4.20
N GLU A 57 11.09 11.94 3.52
CA GLU A 57 10.36 13.21 3.41
C GLU A 57 9.07 13.03 2.61
N GLU A 58 9.11 12.30 1.49
CA GLU A 58 7.93 11.97 0.68
C GLU A 58 6.92 11.10 1.44
N LEU A 59 7.41 10.20 2.29
CA LEU A 59 6.57 9.35 3.16
C LEU A 59 5.97 10.09 4.36
N SER A 60 6.53 11.23 4.75
CA SER A 60 6.10 11.99 5.93
C SER A 60 4.87 12.87 5.70
N TYR A 61 4.47 13.05 4.44
CA TYR A 61 3.37 13.94 4.05
C TYR A 61 1.96 13.35 4.27
N VAL A 62 1.85 12.15 4.83
CA VAL A 62 0.57 11.44 5.01
C VAL A 62 0.25 11.28 6.48
N ASP A 63 -0.64 12.15 6.96
CA ASP A 63 -1.42 11.91 8.16
C ASP A 63 -2.37 10.71 7.93
N ASP A 64 -2.36 9.77 8.88
CA ASP A 64 -3.29 8.62 8.96
C ASP A 64 -4.74 9.09 9.16
#